data_AF-A0A812IU54-F1
#
_entry.id   AF-A0A812IU54-F1
#
_cell.length_a   1.000
_cell.length_b   1.000
_cell.length_c   1.000
_cell.angle_alpha   90.00
_cell.angle_beta   90.00
_cell.angle_gamma   90.00
#
_symmetry.space_group_name_H-M   'P 1'
#
loop_
_entity.id
_entity.type
_entity.pdbx_description
1 polymer ?
#
loop_
_entity_poly.entity_id
_entity_poly.type
_entity_poly.pdbx_seq_one_letter_code
_entity_poly.pdbx_strand_id
1 'polypeptide(L)'
;MIEQLTVALRDLTQEQRGTAVESGWLSSAGTWVYQVWSHEKHSLEVDSTREPITSEYLLKVLGELKQLATSEVISAFFSNRPMTEHMQGHMIVFQLDVTFRKPVAHRFYELLETMQGQASMQLCGLQLRKEGFRRSPAVQKLAELLR
;
A
#
# COMPACT_ATOMS: atom_id res chain seq x y z
N MET A 1 4.00 -0.23 -11.68
CA MET A 1 3.78 0.17 -10.27
C MET A 1 5.07 0.12 -9.45
N ILE A 2 5.61 -1.05 -9.08
CA ILE A 2 6.79 -1.17 -8.21
C ILE A 2 8.01 -0.43 -8.79
N GLU A 3 8.26 -0.56 -10.09
CA GLU A 3 9.39 0.11 -10.74
C GLU A 3 9.28 1.63 -10.73
N GLN A 4 8.10 2.19 -11.00
CA GLN A 4 7.86 3.63 -10.96
C GLN A 4 8.11 4.20 -9.57
N LEU A 5 7.61 3.52 -8.53
CA LEU A 5 7.85 3.94 -7.14
C LEU A 5 9.33 3.81 -6.75
N THR A 6 10.01 2.77 -7.25
CA THR A 6 11.46 2.58 -7.02
C THR A 6 12.26 3.74 -7.61
N VAL A 7 11.95 4.15 -8.84
CA VAL A 7 12.57 5.31 -9.51
C VAL A 7 12.25 6.59 -8.76
N ALA A 8 10.99 6.83 -8.42
CA ALA A 8 10.57 8.03 -7.68
C ALA A 8 11.27 8.17 -6.31
N LEU A 9 11.53 7.06 -5.61
CA LEU A 9 12.24 7.06 -4.34
C LEU A 9 13.76 7.28 -4.48
N ARG A 10 14.38 6.80 -5.57
CA ARG A 10 15.81 6.98 -5.84
C ARG A 10 16.12 8.39 -6.29
N ASP A 11 15.33 8.89 -7.23
CA ASP A 11 15.58 10.15 -7.95
C ASP A 11 14.70 11.28 -7.41
N LEU A 12 14.43 11.25 -6.10
CA LEU A 12 13.55 12.19 -5.43
C LEU A 12 14.19 13.59 -5.41
N THR A 13 13.68 14.48 -6.26
CA THR A 13 14.15 15.87 -6.38
C THR A 13 13.93 16.67 -5.09
N GLN A 14 14.65 17.77 -4.93
CA GLN A 14 14.50 18.63 -3.75
C GLN A 14 13.11 19.26 -3.66
N GLU A 15 12.50 19.59 -4.80
CA GLU A 15 11.13 20.08 -4.88
C GLU A 15 10.13 19.02 -4.40
N GLN A 16 10.22 17.79 -4.93
CA GLN A 16 9.36 16.68 -4.51
C GLN A 16 9.53 16.33 -3.03
N ARG A 17 10.75 16.46 -2.48
CA ARG A 17 11.00 16.33 -1.04
C ARG A 17 10.27 17.42 -0.26
N GLY A 18 10.34 18.67 -0.71
CA GLY A 18 9.63 19.80 -0.09
C GLY A 18 8.12 19.54 -0.05
N THR A 19 7.53 19.19 -1.19
CA THR A 19 6.10 18.86 -1.27
C THR A 19 5.72 17.66 -0.41
N ALA A 20 6.57 16.63 -0.32
CA ALA A 20 6.32 15.47 0.52
C ALA A 20 6.34 15.82 2.03
N VAL A 21 7.20 16.76 2.45
CA VAL A 21 7.21 17.27 3.83
C VAL A 21 5.98 18.12 4.11
N GLU A 22 5.63 19.05 3.21
CA GLU A 22 4.44 19.91 3.33
C GLU A 22 3.13 19.10 3.37
N SER A 23 3.07 18.02 2.59
CA SER A 23 1.92 17.10 2.54
C SER A 23 1.88 16.10 3.71
N GLY A 24 2.88 16.13 4.59
CA GLY A 24 2.99 15.23 5.74
C GLY A 24 3.28 13.77 5.38
N TRP A 25 3.86 13.50 4.21
CA TRP A 25 4.28 12.15 3.79
C TRP A 25 5.68 11.79 4.27
N LEU A 26 6.54 12.80 4.37
CA LEU A 26 7.92 12.68 4.80
C LEU A 26 8.12 13.48 6.08
N SER A 27 8.72 12.86 7.10
CA SER A 27 9.10 13.56 8.33
C SER A 27 10.25 14.53 8.07
N SER A 28 10.46 15.49 8.98
CA SER A 28 11.64 16.37 8.96
C SER A 28 12.96 15.61 9.07
N ALA A 29 12.94 14.39 9.62
CA ALA A 29 14.10 13.49 9.70
C ALA A 29 14.35 12.70 8.39
N GLY A 30 13.51 12.88 7.36
CA GLY A 30 13.65 12.17 6.09
C GLY A 30 13.13 10.74 6.12
N THR A 31 12.23 10.42 7.04
CA THR A 31 11.58 9.09 7.15
C THR A 31 10.13 9.16 6.67
N TRP A 32 9.68 8.12 5.98
CA TRP A 32 8.34 8.01 5.42
C TRP A 32 7.35 7.52 6.46
N VAL A 33 6.27 8.26 6.64
CA VAL A 33 5.26 7.96 7.66
C VAL A 33 4.18 7.04 7.11
N TYR A 34 3.43 6.43 8.03
CA TYR A 34 2.19 5.74 7.69
C TYR A 34 1.02 6.70 7.84
N GLN A 35 -0.01 6.50 7.02
CA GLN A 35 -1.24 7.28 7.04
C GLN A 35 -2.46 6.38 7.14
N VAL A 36 -3.41 6.80 7.95
CA VAL A 36 -4.71 6.14 8.15
C VAL A 36 -5.83 7.15 7.88
N TRP A 37 -6.95 6.66 7.35
CA TRP A 37 -8.13 7.50 7.14
C TRP A 37 -8.82 7.81 8.47
N SER A 38 -8.92 9.10 8.80
CA SER A 38 -9.69 9.60 9.93
C SER A 38 -11.13 9.86 9.48
N HIS A 39 -12.08 9.10 10.03
CA HIS A 39 -13.51 9.29 9.74
C HIS A 39 -14.04 10.62 10.28
N GLU A 40 -13.46 11.13 11.37
CA GLU A 40 -13.89 12.38 12.01
C GLU A 40 -13.46 13.60 11.20
N LYS A 41 -12.20 13.63 10.76
CA LYS A 41 -11.65 14.77 10.00
C LYS A 41 -11.82 14.66 8.50
N HIS A 42 -12.35 13.53 8.02
CA HIS A 42 -12.48 13.20 6.60
C HIS A 42 -11.17 13.41 5.81
N SER A 43 -10.04 13.04 6.43
CA SER A 43 -8.70 13.23 5.88
C SER A 43 -7.77 12.09 6.26
N LEU A 44 -6.64 11.98 5.55
CA LEU A 44 -5.56 11.08 5.93
C LEU A 44 -4.74 11.74 7.03
N GLU A 45 -4.56 11.03 8.13
CA GLU A 45 -3.75 11.46 9.27
C GLU A 45 -2.56 10.52 9.44
N VAL A 46 -1.49 11.04 10.04
CA VAL A 46 -0.31 10.24 10.37
C VAL A 46 -0.68 9.19 11.41
N ASP A 47 -0.41 7.94 11.09
CA ASP A 47 -0.57 6.81 11.99
C ASP A 47 0.63 6.72 12.93
N SER A 48 0.45 7.13 14.18
CA SER A 48 1.48 7.09 15.22
C SER A 48 1.72 5.70 15.81
N THR A 49 0.92 4.70 15.43
CA THR A 49 1.09 3.31 15.90
C THR A 49 2.18 2.57 15.15
N ARG A 50 2.63 3.10 14.01
CA ARG A 50 3.64 2.48 13.15
C ARG A 50 4.86 3.39 13.02
N GLU A 51 6.04 2.81 13.22
CA GLU A 51 7.29 3.55 13.10
C GLU A 51 7.55 3.97 11.64
N PRO A 52 7.92 5.24 11.40
CA PRO A 52 8.33 5.69 10.07
C PRO A 52 9.55 4.92 9.55
N ILE A 53 9.63 4.73 8.23
CA ILE A 53 10.69 3.94 7.59
C ILE A 53 11.54 4.77 6.63
N THR A 54 12.81 4.39 6.46
CA THR A 54 13.74 5.11 5.58
C THR A 54 13.49 4.75 4.10
N SER A 55 13.92 5.62 3.19
CA SER A 55 13.93 5.32 1.75
C SER A 55 14.76 4.08 1.43
N GLU A 56 15.87 3.85 2.13
CA GLU A 56 16.71 2.65 1.94
C GLU A 56 15.95 1.36 2.26
N TYR A 57 15.22 1.35 3.38
CA TYR A 57 14.40 0.20 3.75
C TYR A 57 13.26 -0.02 2.75
N LEU A 58 12.57 1.05 2.33
CA LEU A 58 11.55 0.98 1.28
C LEU A 58 12.08 0.39 -0.02
N LEU A 59 13.28 0.79 -0.46
CA LEU A 59 13.89 0.25 -1.67
C LEU A 59 14.20 -1.25 -1.54
N LYS A 60 14.60 -1.72 -0.34
CA LYS A 60 14.76 -3.16 -0.05
C LYS A 60 13.43 -3.90 -0.14
N VAL A 61 12.37 -3.37 0.51
CA VAL A 61 11.01 -3.92 0.47
C VAL A 61 10.48 -4.01 -0.96
N LEU A 62 10.64 -2.96 -1.76
CA LEU A 62 10.21 -2.93 -3.17
C LEU A 62 11.00 -3.91 -4.04
N GLY A 63 12.31 -4.04 -3.81
CA GLY A 63 13.15 -5.02 -4.48
C GLY A 63 12.70 -6.46 -4.19
N GLU A 64 12.40 -6.76 -2.94
CA GLU A 64 11.92 -8.08 -2.53
C GLU A 64 10.51 -8.37 -3.06
N LEU A 65 9.59 -7.40 -2.99
CA LEU A 65 8.26 -7.51 -3.61
C LEU A 65 8.36 -7.85 -5.10
N LYS A 66 9.25 -7.18 -5.84
CA LYS A 66 9.47 -7.45 -7.27
C LYS A 66 9.95 -8.88 -7.52
N GLN A 67 10.84 -9.40 -6.67
CA GLN A 67 11.37 -10.77 -6.81
C GLN A 67 10.30 -11.83 -6.48
N LEU A 68 9.46 -11.58 -5.48
CA LEU A 68 8.45 -12.52 -5.01
C LEU A 68 7.14 -12.48 -5.84
N ALA A 69 6.92 -11.45 -6.64
CA ALA A 69 5.76 -11.26 -7.51
C ALA A 69 5.76 -12.23 -8.73
N THR A 70 5.71 -13.53 -8.45
CA THR A 70 5.65 -14.61 -9.44
C THR A 70 4.20 -15.10 -9.62
N SER A 71 3.93 -15.83 -10.70
CA SER A 71 2.61 -16.44 -10.96
C SER A 71 2.20 -17.50 -9.93
N GLU A 72 3.14 -18.00 -9.11
CA GLU A 72 2.82 -18.91 -8.02
C GLU A 72 2.29 -18.17 -6.78
N VAL A 73 2.72 -16.93 -6.58
CA VAL A 73 2.36 -16.08 -5.44
C VAL A 73 1.14 -15.23 -5.77
N ILE A 74 1.11 -14.63 -6.95
CA ILE A 74 0.00 -13.80 -7.42
C ILE A 74 -0.92 -14.66 -8.29
N SER A 75 -2.12 -14.95 -7.79
CA SER A 75 -3.11 -15.74 -8.53
C SER A 75 -3.94 -14.90 -9.50
N ALA A 76 -4.18 -13.64 -9.18
CA ALA A 76 -4.94 -12.74 -10.04
C ALA A 76 -4.56 -11.28 -9.79
N PHE A 77 -4.56 -10.48 -10.87
CA PHE A 77 -4.46 -9.03 -10.80
C PHE A 77 -5.33 -8.42 -11.90
N PHE A 78 -6.39 -7.71 -11.52
CA PHE A 78 -7.38 -7.21 -12.49
C PHE A 78 -8.03 -5.91 -11.98
N SER A 79 -8.52 -5.10 -12.91
CA SER A 79 -9.30 -3.90 -12.59
C SER A 79 -10.76 -4.25 -12.33
N ASN A 80 -11.40 -3.60 -11.36
CA ASN A 80 -12.81 -3.85 -11.04
C ASN A 80 -13.77 -3.32 -12.12
N ARG A 81 -13.26 -2.52 -13.05
CA ARG A 81 -13.99 -2.00 -14.22
C ARG A 81 -13.14 -2.14 -15.48
N PRO A 82 -13.75 -2.30 -16.67
CA PRO A 82 -13.02 -2.29 -17.93
C PRO A 82 -12.21 -1.00 -18.09
N MET A 83 -10.97 -1.11 -18.55
CA MET A 83 -10.15 0.04 -18.92
C MET A 83 -10.59 0.52 -20.30
N THR A 84 -11.09 1.75 -20.37
CA THR A 84 -11.51 2.40 -21.62
C THR A 84 -10.61 3.61 -21.91
N GLU A 85 -10.48 4.03 -23.18
CA GLU A 85 -9.66 5.21 -23.53
C GLU A 85 -10.14 6.49 -22.82
N HIS A 86 -11.43 6.55 -22.48
CA HIS A 86 -12.06 7.65 -21.74
C HIS A 86 -12.50 7.18 -20.36
N MET A 87 -11.55 6.90 -19.46
CA MET A 87 -11.89 6.59 -18.07
C MET A 87 -12.36 7.85 -17.33
N GLN A 88 -13.62 7.86 -16.91
CA GLN A 88 -14.16 8.90 -16.01
C GLN A 88 -13.93 8.49 -14.55
N GLY A 89 -13.59 9.46 -13.69
CA GLY A 89 -13.38 9.28 -12.26
C GLY A 89 -11.91 9.31 -11.81
N HIS A 90 -11.69 9.79 -10.59
CA HIS A 90 -10.36 10.16 -10.07
C HIS A 90 -9.46 8.96 -9.71
N MET A 91 -9.99 7.74 -9.62
CA MET A 91 -9.24 6.56 -9.15
C MET A 91 -9.65 5.29 -9.90
N ILE A 92 -8.68 4.41 -10.15
CA ILE A 92 -8.89 3.07 -10.70
C ILE A 92 -8.49 2.06 -9.63
N VAL A 93 -9.42 1.17 -9.30
CA VAL A 93 -9.21 0.13 -8.29
C VAL A 93 -8.82 -1.17 -8.99
N PHE A 94 -7.74 -1.77 -8.52
CA PHE A 94 -7.28 -3.10 -8.90
C PHE A 94 -7.41 -4.04 -7.71
N GLN A 95 -7.84 -5.27 -7.98
CA GLN A 95 -7.80 -6.38 -7.03
C GLN A 95 -6.55 -7.22 -7.29
N LEU A 96 -5.89 -7.61 -6.20
CA LEU A 96 -4.70 -8.45 -6.19
C LEU A 96 -4.97 -9.66 -5.30
N ASP A 97 -5.04 -10.84 -5.89
CA ASP A 97 -5.20 -12.08 -5.15
C ASP A 97 -3.84 -12.74 -4.94
N VAL A 98 -3.55 -13.05 -3.68
CA VAL A 98 -2.28 -13.67 -3.25
C VAL A 98 -2.58 -15.07 -2.72
N THR A 99 -1.84 -16.07 -3.21
CA THR A 99 -1.94 -17.45 -2.72
C THR A 99 -1.20 -17.59 -1.39
N PHE A 100 -1.60 -18.52 -0.53
CA PHE A 100 -0.89 -18.78 0.74
C PHE A 100 -0.29 -20.19 0.81
N ARG A 101 -0.10 -20.83 -0.35
CA ARG A 101 0.31 -22.25 -0.42
C ARG A 101 1.79 -22.48 -0.09
N LYS A 102 2.64 -21.46 -0.27
CA LYS A 102 4.08 -21.55 -0.07
C LYS A 102 4.57 -20.46 0.90
N PRO A 103 5.64 -20.70 1.67
CA PRO A 103 6.21 -19.68 2.58
C PRO A 103 6.57 -18.37 1.89
N VAL A 104 7.03 -18.42 0.64
CA VAL A 104 7.35 -17.23 -0.17
C VAL A 104 6.15 -16.30 -0.35
N ALA A 105 4.93 -16.84 -0.37
CA ALA A 105 3.73 -16.05 -0.53
C ALA A 105 3.29 -15.38 0.79
N HIS A 106 3.58 -16.04 1.92
CA HIS A 106 3.46 -15.39 3.24
C HIS A 106 4.42 -14.20 3.36
N ARG A 107 5.68 -14.38 2.95
CA ARG A 107 6.65 -13.28 2.92
C ARG A 107 6.20 -12.11 2.04
N PHE A 108 5.67 -12.42 0.85
CA PHE A 108 5.10 -11.40 -0.04
C PHE A 108 3.95 -10.63 0.65
N TYR A 109 3.09 -11.33 1.38
CA TYR A 109 2.01 -10.72 2.14
C TYR A 109 2.52 -9.78 3.26
N GLU A 110 3.54 -10.16 4.02
CA GLU A 110 4.15 -9.29 5.05
C GLU A 110 4.72 -7.98 4.45
N LEU A 111 5.33 -8.08 3.26
CA LEU A 111 5.83 -6.91 2.54
C LEU A 111 4.69 -6.02 2.06
N LEU A 112 3.55 -6.60 1.63
CA LEU A 112 2.35 -5.83 1.30
C LEU A 112 1.76 -5.12 2.54
N GLU A 113 1.77 -5.76 3.71
CA GLU A 113 1.38 -5.10 4.97
C GLU A 113 2.33 -3.94 5.33
N THR A 114 3.62 -4.10 5.05
CA THR A 114 4.60 -3.00 5.18
C THR A 114 4.28 -1.85 4.22
N MET A 115 3.82 -2.13 3.01
CA MET A 115 3.43 -1.07 2.06
C MET A 115 2.05 -0.48 2.35
N GLN A 116 1.17 -1.19 3.06
CA GLN A 116 -0.17 -0.70 3.37
C GLN A 116 -0.11 0.60 4.17
N GLY A 117 -0.82 1.63 3.69
CA GLY A 117 -0.86 2.95 4.36
C GLY A 117 0.46 3.72 4.30
N GLN A 118 1.46 3.24 3.56
CA GLN A 118 2.73 3.95 3.45
C GLN A 118 2.59 5.18 2.54
N ALA A 119 2.86 6.37 3.10
CA ALA A 119 2.75 7.64 2.42
C ALA A 119 3.67 7.78 1.18
N SER A 120 4.77 7.03 1.10
CA SER A 120 5.66 7.05 -0.07
C SER A 120 4.95 6.65 -1.37
N MET A 121 3.87 5.87 -1.29
CA MET A 121 3.07 5.48 -2.46
C MET A 121 2.39 6.68 -3.14
N GLN A 122 2.18 7.79 -2.41
CA GLN A 122 1.58 9.01 -2.95
C GLN A 122 2.46 9.68 -4.01
N LEU A 123 3.77 9.44 -4.01
CA LEU A 123 4.68 9.90 -5.07
C LEU A 123 4.27 9.43 -6.47
N CYS A 124 3.55 8.31 -6.56
CA CYS A 124 3.04 7.77 -7.81
C CYS A 124 1.51 7.75 -7.86
N GLY A 125 0.82 8.43 -6.93
CA GLY A 125 -0.64 8.44 -6.83
C GLY A 125 -1.24 7.06 -6.51
N LEU A 126 -0.51 6.23 -5.76
CA LEU A 126 -0.93 4.87 -5.43
C LEU A 126 -1.43 4.78 -3.99
N GLN A 127 -2.40 3.90 -3.77
CA GLN A 127 -2.82 3.51 -2.43
C GLN A 127 -3.07 2.01 -2.37
N LEU A 128 -2.38 1.33 -1.45
CA LEU A 128 -2.64 -0.05 -1.12
C LEU A 128 -3.56 -0.12 0.09
N ARG A 129 -4.67 -0.85 -0.04
CA ARG A 129 -5.57 -1.18 1.05
C ARG A 129 -5.72 -2.68 1.13
N LYS A 130 -5.63 -3.22 2.34
CA LYS A 130 -6.08 -4.58 2.59
C LYS A 130 -7.58 -4.64 2.31
N GLU A 131 -8.01 -5.67 1.60
CA GLU A 131 -9.44 -5.90 1.45
C GLU A 131 -10.06 -6.05 2.84
N GLY A 132 -10.90 -5.08 3.19
CA GLY A 132 -11.72 -5.18 4.37
C GLY A 132 -12.77 -6.22 4.11
N PHE A 133 -12.59 -7.44 4.62
CA PHE A 133 -13.73 -8.32 4.79
C PHE A 133 -14.70 -7.60 5.72
N ARG A 134 -15.73 -6.94 5.17
CA ARG A 134 -17.01 -6.90 5.87
C ARG A 134 -17.42 -8.36 6.00
N ARG A 135 -16.95 -9.00 7.07
CA ARG A 135 -17.32 -10.36 7.44
C ARG A 135 -18.83 -10.40 7.30
N SER A 136 -19.36 -11.42 6.61
CA SER A 136 -20.81 -11.56 6.53
C SER A 136 -21.38 -11.58 7.95
N PRO A 137 -22.63 -11.14 8.16
CA PRO A 137 -23.23 -11.14 9.50
C PRO A 137 -23.10 -12.49 10.22
N ALA A 138 -23.14 -13.59 9.47
CA ALA A 138 -22.92 -14.94 9.99
C ALA A 138 -21.48 -15.15 10.51
N VAL A 139 -20.45 -14.72 9.78
CA VAL A 139 -19.05 -14.83 10.19
C VAL A 139 -18.73 -13.91 11.38
N GLN A 140 -19.36 -12.73 11.45
CA GLN A 140 -19.26 -11.85 12.62
C GLN A 140 -19.81 -12.53 13.87
N LYS A 141 -21.03 -13.07 13.78
CA LYS A 141 -21.68 -13.80 14.87
C LYS A 141 -20.90 -15.04 15.30
N LEU A 142 -20.30 -15.76 14.35
CA LEU A 142 -19.48 -16.93 14.66
C LEU A 142 -18.17 -16.53 15.37
N ALA A 143 -17.54 -15.42 14.96
CA ALA A 143 -16.36 -14.90 15.63
C ALA A 143 -16.64 -14.38 17.05
N GLU A 144 -17.84 -13.88 17.31
CA GLU A 144 -18.30 -13.50 18.65
C GLU A 144 -18.52 -14.72 19.56
N LEU A 145 -19.04 -15.83 19.02
CA LEU A 145 -19.29 -17.07 19.77
C LEU A 145 -18.02 -17.87 20.10
N LEU A 146 -16.93 -17.65 19.35
CA LEU A 146 -15.65 -18.35 19.52
C LEU A 146 -14.62 -17.53 20.33
N ARG A 147 -15.01 -16.39 20.89
CA ARG A 147 -14.23 -15.62 21.87
C ARG A 147 -14.62 -15.99 23.28
#